data_AF-A0A7V0XGB1-F1
#
_entry.id   AF-A0A7V0XGB1-F1
#
_cell.length_a   1.000
_cell.length_b   1.000
_cell.length_c   1.000
_cell.angle_alpha   90.00
_cell.angle_beta   90.00
_cell.angle_gamma   90.00
#
_symmetry.space_group_name_H-M   'P 1'
#
loop_
_entity.id
_entity.type
_entity.pdbx_description
1 polymer ?
#
loop_
_entity_poly.entity_id
_entity_poly.type
_entity_poly.pdbx_seq_one_letter_code
_entity_poly.pdbx_strand_id
1 'polypeptide(L)'
;MSKRIKIFILLSSLLALYSFGECQTLQRKENQSQSFQQKYQQAINAERLRQPENALKIYLELLEEQAGNTAIRHRIKALYISQQKWPELERFFHRLAKN
;
A
#
# COMPACT_ATOMS: atom_id res chain seq x y z
N MET A 1 8.66 -1.72 -52.17
CA MET A 1 7.91 -1.85 -50.88
C MET A 1 6.82 -0.78 -50.80
N SER A 2 5.55 -1.19 -50.67
CA SER A 2 4.40 -0.27 -50.70
C SER A 2 4.32 0.60 -49.44
N LYS A 3 4.10 1.92 -49.59
CA LYS A 3 3.99 2.89 -48.48
C LYS A 3 2.94 2.45 -47.44
N ARG A 4 1.90 1.72 -47.86
CA ARG A 4 0.83 1.20 -47.00
C ARG A 4 1.30 0.15 -45.98
N ILE A 5 2.30 -0.67 -46.34
CA ILE A 5 2.86 -1.70 -45.45
C ILE A 5 3.71 -1.05 -44.34
N LYS A 6 4.47 0.00 -44.67
CA LYS A 6 5.23 0.78 -43.70
C LYS A 6 4.33 1.48 -42.67
N ILE A 7 3.20 2.03 -43.14
CA ILE A 7 2.19 2.66 -42.27
C ILE A 7 1.58 1.64 -41.30
N PHE A 8 1.22 0.44 -41.77
CA PHE A 8 0.67 -0.62 -40.91
C PHE A 8 1.65 -1.11 -39.84
N ILE A 9 2.94 -1.26 -40.18
CA ILE A 9 3.97 -1.68 -39.22
C ILE A 9 4.23 -0.60 -38.16
N LEU A 10 4.22 0.67 -38.56
CA LEU A 10 4.40 1.78 -37.62
C LEU A 10 3.20 1.92 -36.69
N LEU A 11 1.97 1.75 -37.20
CA LEU A 11 0.74 1.77 -36.39
C LEU A 11 0.66 0.60 -35.40
N SER A 12 1.06 -0.61 -35.80
CA SER A 12 1.10 -1.76 -34.88
C SER A 12 2.18 -1.59 -33.81
N SER A 13 3.34 -1.04 -34.17
CA SER A 13 4.42 -0.75 -33.23
C SER A 13 4.04 0.36 -32.24
N LEU A 14 3.33 1.40 -32.70
CA LEU A 14 2.81 2.47 -31.84
C LEU A 14 1.74 1.97 -30.86
N LEU A 15 0.83 1.09 -31.33
CA LEU A 15 -0.20 0.47 -30.51
C LEU A 15 0.40 -0.47 -29.45
N ALA A 16 1.47 -1.21 -29.80
CA ALA A 16 2.19 -2.08 -28.88
C ALA A 16 2.95 -1.29 -27.81
N LEU A 17 3.52 -0.14 -28.14
CA LEU A 17 4.16 0.76 -27.16
C LEU A 17 3.14 1.36 -26.19
N TYR A 18 1.93 1.67 -26.66
CA TYR A 18 0.84 2.16 -25.82
C TYR A 18 0.32 1.09 -24.85
N SER A 19 0.06 -0.14 -25.34
CA SER A 19 -0.41 -1.25 -24.50
C SER A 19 0.65 -1.76 -23.53
N PHE A 20 1.93 -1.75 -23.90
CA PHE A 20 3.03 -2.16 -23.02
C PHE A 20 3.21 -1.18 -21.86
N GLY A 21 3.04 0.12 -22.10
CA GLY A 21 2.99 1.13 -21.06
C GLY A 21 1.85 0.92 -20.07
N GLU A 22 0.62 0.72 -20.57
CA GLU A 22 -0.54 0.45 -19.72
C GLU A 22 -0.39 -0.86 -18.92
N CYS A 23 0.07 -1.95 -19.55
CA CYS A 23 0.34 -3.22 -18.85
C CYS A 23 1.34 -3.07 -17.72
N GLN A 24 2.45 -2.34 -17.91
CA GLN A 24 3.41 -2.10 -16.83
C GLN A 24 2.80 -1.29 -15.68
N THR A 25 1.96 -0.31 -15.99
CA THR A 25 1.30 0.50 -14.96
C THR A 25 0.27 -0.30 -14.16
N LEU A 26 -0.47 -1.21 -14.81
CA LEU A 26 -1.44 -2.09 -14.17
C LEU A 26 -0.73 -3.13 -13.30
N GLN A 27 0.32 -3.78 -13.82
CA GLN A 27 1.14 -4.73 -13.06
C GLN A 27 1.78 -4.07 -11.83
N ARG A 28 2.27 -2.83 -11.96
CA ARG A 28 2.86 -2.09 -10.84
C ARG A 28 1.84 -1.78 -9.75
N LYS A 29 0.63 -1.34 -10.13
CA LYS A 29 -0.46 -1.07 -9.19
C LYS A 29 -0.96 -2.35 -8.50
N GLU A 30 -1.04 -3.45 -9.25
CA GLU A 30 -1.43 -4.75 -8.71
C GLU A 30 -0.37 -5.28 -7.73
N ASN A 31 0.91 -5.24 -8.09
CA ASN A 31 2.01 -5.63 -7.21
C ASN A 31 2.05 -4.79 -5.93
N GLN A 32 1.82 -3.47 -6.03
CA GLN A 32 1.71 -2.60 -4.85
C GLN A 32 0.53 -2.97 -3.96
N SER A 33 -0.64 -3.27 -4.57
CA SER A 33 -1.84 -3.69 -3.83
C SER A 33 -1.63 -5.03 -3.13
N GLN A 34 -1.00 -5.99 -3.82
CA GLN A 34 -0.65 -7.30 -3.26
C GLN A 34 0.39 -7.19 -2.14
N SER A 35 1.41 -6.35 -2.30
CA SER A 35 2.43 -6.12 -1.27
C SER A 35 1.82 -5.52 0.00
N PHE A 36 0.92 -4.54 -0.14
CA PHE A 36 0.18 -3.97 0.98
C PHE A 36 -0.68 -5.03 1.69
N GLN A 37 -1.44 -5.83 0.92
CA GLN A 37 -2.28 -6.91 1.45
C GLN A 37 -1.46 -7.93 2.27
N GLN A 38 -0.28 -8.31 1.77
CA GLN A 38 0.63 -9.24 2.45
C GLN A 38 1.13 -8.66 3.78
N LYS A 39 1.60 -7.40 3.79
CA LYS A 39 2.03 -6.71 5.01
C LYS A 39 0.88 -6.57 6.02
N TYR A 40 -0.32 -6.23 5.56
CA TYR A 40 -1.51 -6.16 6.43
C TYR A 40 -1.82 -7.51 7.08
N GLN A 41 -1.69 -8.60 6.32
CA GLN A 41 -1.85 -9.96 6.87
C GLN A 41 -0.76 -10.31 7.88
N GLN A 42 0.48 -9.86 7.67
CA GLN A 42 1.57 -10.01 8.64
C GLN A 42 1.25 -9.32 9.96
N ALA A 43 0.70 -8.10 9.92
CA ALA A 43 0.29 -7.38 11.12
C ALA A 43 -0.80 -8.12 11.91
N ILE A 44 -1.83 -8.62 11.21
CA ILE A 44 -2.89 -9.45 11.83
C ILE A 44 -2.31 -10.71 12.47
N ASN A 45 -1.36 -11.36 11.79
CA ASN A 45 -0.73 -12.56 12.33
C ASN A 45 0.10 -12.21 13.58
N ALA A 46 0.81 -11.09 13.60
CA ALA A 46 1.53 -10.61 14.78
C ALA A 46 0.58 -10.33 15.96
N GLU A 47 -0.61 -9.75 15.72
CA GLU A 47 -1.65 -9.59 16.75
C GLU A 47 -2.07 -10.95 17.32
N ARG A 48 -2.35 -11.94 16.45
CA ARG A 48 -2.75 -13.30 16.85
C ARG A 48 -1.66 -14.02 17.65
N LEU A 49 -0.40 -13.76 17.33
CA LEU A 49 0.77 -14.29 18.03
C LEU A 49 1.09 -13.55 19.33
N ARG A 50 0.23 -12.62 19.77
CA ARG A 50 0.43 -11.77 20.95
C ARG A 50 1.76 -11.01 20.91
N GLN A 51 2.14 -10.52 19.73
CA GLN A 51 3.29 -9.64 19.53
C GLN A 51 2.78 -8.23 19.18
N PRO A 52 2.18 -7.51 20.14
CA PRO A 52 1.50 -6.25 19.84
C PRO A 52 2.47 -5.14 19.41
N GLU A 53 3.74 -5.17 19.83
CA GLU A 53 4.78 -4.24 19.37
C GLU A 53 5.14 -4.47 17.89
N ASN A 54 5.22 -5.74 17.48
CA ASN A 54 5.51 -6.10 16.10
C ASN A 54 4.32 -5.74 15.18
N ALA A 55 3.10 -6.05 15.61
CA ALA A 55 1.88 -5.64 14.91
C ALA A 55 1.81 -4.11 14.75
N LEU A 56 2.09 -3.38 15.84
CA LEU A 56 2.11 -1.91 15.84
C LEU A 56 3.13 -1.35 14.85
N LYS A 57 4.34 -1.89 14.82
CA LYS A 57 5.39 -1.49 13.87
C LYS A 57 4.91 -1.66 12.42
N ILE A 58 4.38 -2.82 12.07
CA ILE A 58 3.90 -3.10 10.71
C ILE A 58 2.74 -2.19 10.35
N TYR A 59 1.82 -1.92 11.28
CA TYR A 59 0.71 -0.98 11.04
C TYR A 59 1.16 0.46 10.82
N LEU A 60 2.22 0.91 11.52
CA LEU A 60 2.78 2.23 11.30
C LEU A 60 3.39 2.36 9.89
N GLU A 61 4.13 1.35 9.44
CA GLU A 61 4.67 1.30 8.07
C GLU A 61 3.54 1.33 7.02
N LEU A 62 2.47 0.56 7.24
CA LEU A 62 1.30 0.56 6.36
C LEU A 62 0.57 1.90 6.34
N LEU A 63 0.56 2.63 7.45
CA LEU A 63 -0.04 3.96 7.53
C LEU A 63 0.79 5.00 6.78
N GLU A 64 2.12 4.85 6.73
CA GLU A 64 2.98 5.72 5.90
C GLU A 64 2.70 5.53 4.40
N GLU A 65 2.43 4.30 3.97
CA GLU A 65 2.04 3.99 2.58
C GLU A 65 0.61 4.48 2.26
N GLN A 66 -0.32 4.36 3.21
CA GLN A 66 -1.72 4.75 3.04
C GLN A 66 -2.20 5.64 4.20
N ALA A 67 -1.71 6.88 4.25
CA ALA A 67 -2.02 7.83 5.33
C ALA A 67 -3.52 8.08 5.52
N GLY A 68 -4.34 7.89 4.49
CA GLY A 68 -5.80 8.02 4.54
C GLY A 68 -6.54 6.85 5.21
N ASN A 69 -5.89 5.71 5.45
CA ASN A 69 -6.55 4.48 5.86
C ASN A 69 -7.03 4.52 7.32
N THR A 70 -8.33 4.79 7.51
CA THR A 70 -8.98 4.86 8.83
C THR A 70 -8.95 3.53 9.57
N ALA A 71 -9.01 2.40 8.87
CA ALA A 71 -8.98 1.08 9.48
C ALA A 71 -7.65 0.80 10.18
N ILE A 72 -6.52 1.15 9.55
CA ILE A 72 -5.18 1.02 10.15
C ILE A 72 -5.07 1.90 11.38
N ARG A 73 -5.52 3.17 11.33
CA ARG A 73 -5.53 4.06 12.51
C ARG A 73 -6.33 3.46 13.66
N HIS A 74 -7.46 2.83 13.37
CA HIS A 74 -8.31 2.23 14.38
C HIS A 74 -7.65 0.99 15.02
N ARG A 75 -6.90 0.20 14.24
CA ARG A 75 -6.11 -0.93 14.74
C ARG A 75 -4.95 -0.48 15.63
N ILE A 76 -4.20 0.54 15.20
CA ILE A 76 -3.13 1.15 16.00
C ILE A 76 -3.68 1.67 17.34
N LYS A 77 -4.81 2.38 17.31
CA LYS A 77 -5.50 2.85 18.52
C LYS A 77 -5.86 1.68 19.44
N ALA A 78 -6.45 0.62 18.91
CA ALA A 78 -6.83 -0.56 19.70
C ALA A 78 -5.61 -1.23 20.35
N LEU A 79 -4.48 -1.32 19.64
CA LEU A 79 -3.23 -1.87 20.16
C LEU A 79 -2.61 -1.02 21.25
N TYR A 80 -2.64 0.31 21.14
CA TYR A 80 -2.17 1.18 22.22
C TYR A 80 -3.07 1.10 23.46
N ILE A 81 -4.39 1.03 23.26
CA ILE A 81 -5.37 0.87 24.36
C ILE A 81 -5.16 -0.46 25.08
N SER A 82 -5.01 -1.57 24.34
CA SER A 82 -4.82 -2.90 24.95
C SER A 82 -3.53 -3.01 25.75
N GLN A 83 -2.50 -2.25 25.36
CA GLN A 83 -1.22 -2.17 26.06
C GLN A 83 -1.17 -1.06 27.13
N GLN A 84 -2.26 -0.30 27.33
CA GLN A 84 -2.32 0.84 28.26
C GLN A 84 -1.25 1.90 27.99
N LYS A 85 -0.81 2.03 26.73
CA LYS A 85 0.22 2.96 26.26
C LYS A 85 -0.41 4.32 25.90
N TRP A 86 -0.99 4.97 26.90
CA TRP A 86 -1.74 6.23 26.74
C TRP A 86 -0.87 7.41 26.27
N PRO A 87 0.36 7.62 26.80
CA PRO A 87 1.22 8.70 26.33
C PRO A 87 1.62 8.53 24.86
N GLU A 88 1.88 7.30 24.42
CA GLU A 88 2.20 6.98 23.02
C GLU A 88 1.00 7.22 22.12
N LEU A 89 -0.20 6.85 22.58
CA LEU A 89 -1.46 7.06 21.86
C LEU A 89 -1.73 8.55 21.61
N GLU A 90 -1.55 9.37 22.64
CA GLU A 90 -1.70 10.82 22.55
C GLU A 90 -0.70 11.42 21.55
N ARG A 91 0.59 11.07 21.68
CA ARG A 91 1.63 11.53 20.74
C ARG A 91 1.33 11.12 19.29
N PHE A 92 0.79 9.91 19.09
CA PHE A 92 0.38 9.42 17.78
C PHE A 92 -0.74 10.25 17.17
N PHE A 93 -1.83 10.50 17.91
CA PHE A 93 -2.95 11.30 17.41
C PHE A 93 -2.61 12.78 17.25
N HIS A 94 -1.78 13.34 18.13
CA HIS A 94 -1.28 14.70 17.97
C HIS A 94 -0.47 14.83 16.67
N ARG A 95 0.36 13.84 16.31
CA ARG A 95 1.08 13.83 15.05
C ARG A 95 0.12 13.81 13.85
N LEU A 96 -0.93 13.00 13.92
CA LEU A 96 -1.92 12.88 12.85
C LEU A 96 -2.81 14.11 12.68
N ALA A 97 -3.08 14.86 13.75
CA ALA A 97 -3.89 16.08 13.67
C ALA A 97 -3.12 17.27 13.06
N LYS A 98 -1.78 17.20 13.02
CA LYS A 98 -0.91 18.25 12.48
C LYS A 98 -0.58 18.04 10.99
N ASN A 99 -0.77 16.84 10.47
CA ASN A 99 -0.63 16.48 9.05
C ASN A 99 -1.99 16.57 8.34
#